data_AF-T1CQT2-F1
#
_entry.id   AF-T1CQT2-F1
#
_cell.length_a   1.000
_cell.length_b   1.000
_cell.length_c   1.000
_cell.angle_alpha   90.00
_cell.angle_beta   90.00
_cell.angle_gamma   90.00
#
_symmetry.space_group_name_H-M   'P 1'
#
loop_
_entity.id
_entity.type
_entity.pdbx_description
1 polymer ?
#
loop_
_entity_poly.entity_id
_entity_poly.type
_entity_poly.pdbx_seq_one_letter_code
_entity_poly.pdbx_strand_id
1 'polypeptide(L)'
;SARTPFLADYEALLHRYAPEYDAVRKRRAHGPAIRTFFGREPERAVFANRQVLDFEGLKGRAMSSSYVPEPGDPAHEPLLAGLRAAFERHEREGRVTFPYETLVFFGQPGVS
;
A
#
# COMPACT_ATOMS: atom_id res chain seq x y z
N SER A 1 -2.19 -1.26 -12.30
CA SER A 1 -2.84 0.05 -12.49
C SER A 1 -1.81 1.11 -12.87
N ALA A 2 -2.19 2.18 -13.60
CA ALA A 2 -1.28 3.29 -13.90
C ALA A 2 -0.87 4.02 -12.61
N ARG A 3 0.44 4.20 -12.38
CA ARG A 3 1.01 4.88 -11.21
C ARG A 3 0.69 6.38 -11.32
N THR A 4 -0.16 6.90 -10.44
CA THR A 4 -0.47 8.34 -10.40
C THR A 4 0.74 9.12 -9.88
N PRO A 5 0.91 10.42 -10.21
CA PRO A 5 1.98 11.24 -9.65
C PRO A 5 1.99 11.25 -8.12
N PHE A 6 0.82 11.33 -7.51
CA PHE A 6 0.66 11.20 -6.05
C PHE A 6 1.19 9.87 -5.50
N LEU A 7 0.88 8.73 -6.16
CA LEU A 7 1.36 7.43 -5.71
C LEU A 7 2.88 7.33 -5.83
N ALA A 8 3.48 7.91 -6.87
CA ALA A 8 4.93 7.92 -7.03
C ALA A 8 5.63 8.67 -5.88
N ASP A 9 5.12 9.86 -5.51
CA ASP A 9 5.66 10.64 -4.38
C ASP A 9 5.44 9.91 -3.05
N TYR A 10 4.27 9.30 -2.86
CA TYR A 10 3.96 8.50 -1.69
C TYR A 10 4.92 7.29 -1.54
N GLU A 11 5.14 6.54 -2.62
CA GLU A 11 6.06 5.40 -2.58
C GLU A 11 7.50 5.84 -2.40
N ALA A 12 7.92 6.98 -2.94
CA ALA A 12 9.25 7.53 -2.72
C ALA A 12 9.51 7.84 -1.22
N LEU A 13 8.49 8.33 -0.50
CA LEU A 13 8.57 8.52 0.96
C LEU A 13 8.75 7.17 1.68
N LEU A 14 7.99 6.15 1.30
CA LEU A 14 8.10 4.83 1.91
C LEU A 14 9.46 4.20 1.62
N HIS A 15 9.99 4.29 0.40
CA HIS A 15 11.33 3.82 0.10
C HIS A 15 12.42 4.53 0.93
N ARG A 16 12.20 5.79 1.28
CA ARG A 16 13.16 6.59 2.03
C ARG A 16 13.12 6.34 3.54
N TYR A 17 11.94 6.18 4.10
CA TYR A 17 11.73 6.19 5.56
C TYR A 17 11.19 4.86 6.12
N ALA A 18 10.74 3.93 5.28
CA ALA A 18 10.26 2.61 5.67
C ALA A 18 11.19 1.52 5.07
N PRO A 19 12.30 1.17 5.73
CA PRO A 19 13.32 0.26 5.16
C PRO A 19 12.78 -1.13 4.81
N GLU A 20 11.74 -1.58 5.49
CA GLU A 20 11.10 -2.88 5.23
C GLU A 20 10.06 -2.85 4.09
N TYR A 21 9.74 -1.66 3.56
CA TYR A 21 8.65 -1.48 2.59
C TYR A 21 8.80 -2.40 1.37
N ASP A 22 9.99 -2.49 0.79
CA ASP A 22 10.25 -3.36 -0.37
C ASP A 22 10.12 -4.85 -0.02
N ALA A 23 10.56 -5.27 1.16
CA ALA A 23 10.45 -6.64 1.61
C ALA A 23 8.98 -7.04 1.81
N VAL A 24 8.19 -6.19 2.48
CA VAL A 24 6.75 -6.41 2.70
C VAL A 24 6.00 -6.40 1.36
N ARG A 25 6.30 -5.46 0.46
CA ARG A 25 5.68 -5.40 -0.88
C ARG A 25 5.98 -6.68 -1.67
N LYS A 26 7.23 -7.13 -1.71
CA LYS A 26 7.61 -8.39 -2.37
C LYS A 26 6.92 -9.59 -1.75
N ARG A 27 6.85 -9.69 -0.41
CA ARG A 27 6.14 -10.76 0.30
C ARG A 27 4.64 -10.80 -0.03
N ARG A 28 3.99 -9.64 -0.17
CA ARG A 28 2.57 -9.56 -0.57
C ARG A 28 2.35 -9.88 -2.05
N ALA A 29 3.31 -9.53 -2.91
CA ALA A 29 3.27 -9.86 -4.34
C ALA A 29 3.54 -11.34 -4.62
N HIS A 30 4.39 -11.97 -3.80
CA HIS A 30 4.66 -13.39 -3.86
C HIS A 30 3.60 -14.14 -3.04
N GLY A 31 2.69 -14.79 -3.76
CA GLY A 31 1.77 -15.82 -3.25
C GLY A 31 2.29 -17.27 -3.18
N PRO A 32 3.57 -17.64 -2.89
CA PRO A 32 3.97 -19.04 -2.71
C PRO A 32 3.13 -19.78 -1.67
N ALA A 33 2.70 -19.09 -0.60
CA ALA A 33 1.79 -19.66 0.39
C ALA A 33 0.41 -19.98 -0.18
N ILE A 34 -0.03 -19.23 -1.20
CA ILE A 34 -1.35 -19.38 -1.81
C ILE A 34 -1.38 -20.58 -2.75
N ARG A 35 -0.33 -20.78 -3.58
CA ARG A 35 -0.24 -22.00 -4.40
C ARG A 35 -0.17 -23.26 -3.55
N THR A 36 0.63 -23.25 -2.48
CA THR A 36 0.68 -24.37 -1.53
C THR A 36 -0.68 -24.60 -0.85
N PHE A 37 -1.39 -23.53 -0.50
CA PHE A 37 -2.73 -23.62 0.09
C PHE A 37 -3.78 -24.23 -0.85
N PHE A 38 -3.75 -23.87 -2.15
CA PHE A 38 -4.70 -24.42 -3.13
C PHE A 38 -4.25 -25.76 -3.74
N GLY A 39 -2.99 -26.17 -3.59
CA GLY A 39 -2.43 -27.38 -4.21
C GLY A 39 -2.29 -27.30 -5.74
N ARG A 40 -2.63 -26.16 -6.34
CA ARG A 40 -2.60 -25.85 -7.78
C ARG A 40 -2.46 -24.34 -7.97
N GLU A 41 -2.24 -23.90 -9.21
CA GLU A 41 -2.30 -22.47 -9.51
C GLU A 41 -3.74 -21.95 -9.31
N PRO A 42 -3.95 -20.97 -8.41
CA PRO A 42 -5.25 -20.35 -8.19
C PRO A 42 -5.58 -19.37 -9.32
N GLU A 43 -6.87 -19.13 -9.54
CA GLU A 43 -7.31 -18.01 -10.36
C GLU A 43 -7.12 -16.70 -9.58
N ARG A 44 -6.72 -15.65 -10.29
CA ARG A 44 -6.40 -14.34 -9.69
C ARG A 44 -7.29 -13.27 -10.30
N ALA A 45 -8.05 -12.58 -9.46
CA ALA A 45 -8.74 -11.35 -9.81
C ALA A 45 -8.08 -10.15 -9.11
N VAL A 46 -7.94 -9.04 -9.85
CA VAL A 46 -7.47 -7.76 -9.30
C VAL A 46 -8.61 -6.77 -9.44
N PHE A 47 -9.11 -6.28 -8.31
CA PHE A 47 -10.13 -5.23 -8.29
C PHE A 47 -9.44 -3.90 -8.01
N ALA A 48 -9.60 -2.95 -8.92
CA ALA A 48 -9.18 -1.57 -8.67
C ALA A 48 -10.12 -0.97 -7.62
N ASN A 49 -9.59 -0.70 -6.43
CA ASN A 49 -10.30 0.01 -5.38
C ASN A 49 -9.71 1.43 -5.30
N ARG A 50 -10.51 2.47 -5.55
CA ARG A 50 -10.06 3.87 -5.41
C ARG A 50 -10.57 4.40 -4.08
N GLN A 51 -9.65 4.79 -3.20
CA GLN A 51 -10.00 5.50 -1.98
C GLN A 51 -9.81 6.99 -2.24
N VAL A 52 -10.82 7.80 -1.91
CA VAL A 52 -10.72 9.26 -1.92
C VAL A 52 -10.53 9.69 -0.46
N LEU A 53 -9.39 10.30 -0.16
CA LEU A 53 -8.97 10.58 1.21
C LEU A 53 -8.65 12.06 1.37
N ASP A 54 -9.07 12.65 2.49
CA ASP A 54 -8.45 13.86 3.00
C ASP A 54 -7.10 13.53 3.66
N PHE A 55 -6.44 14.54 4.23
CA PHE A 55 -5.12 14.33 4.84
C PHE A 55 -5.18 13.38 6.04
N GLU A 56 -6.20 13.50 6.90
CA GLU A 56 -6.31 12.64 8.08
C GLU A 56 -6.57 11.18 7.68
N GLY A 57 -7.42 10.95 6.68
CA GLY A 57 -7.64 9.64 6.10
C GLY A 57 -6.37 9.04 5.46
N LEU A 58 -5.59 9.85 4.75
CA LEU A 58 -4.31 9.43 4.19
C LEU A 58 -3.28 9.08 5.28
N LYS A 59 -3.19 9.91 6.33
CA LYS A 59 -2.32 9.70 7.48
C LYS A 59 -2.70 8.41 8.22
N GLY A 60 -3.97 8.25 8.57
CA GLY A 60 -4.46 7.05 9.25
C GLY A 60 -4.18 5.78 8.44
N ARG A 61 -4.38 5.84 7.12
CA ARG A 61 -4.02 4.76 6.20
C ARG A 61 -2.52 4.44 6.25
N ALA A 62 -1.64 5.44 6.17
CA ALA A 62 -0.20 5.21 6.25
C ALA A 62 0.19 4.57 7.59
N MET A 63 -0.30 5.10 8.71
CA MET A 63 0.02 4.61 10.05
C MET A 63 -0.52 3.21 10.33
N SER A 64 -1.54 2.74 9.60
CA SER A 64 -2.02 1.35 9.71
C SER A 64 -1.09 0.31 9.06
N SER A 65 -0.04 0.76 8.38
CA SER A 65 0.91 -0.13 7.70
C SER A 65 2.09 -0.46 8.59
N SER A 66 2.32 -1.77 8.83
CA SER A 66 3.35 -2.28 9.73
C SER A 66 4.79 -1.91 9.39
N TYR A 67 5.04 -1.38 8.19
CA TYR A 67 6.38 -0.97 7.74
C TYR A 67 6.66 0.52 7.98
N VAL A 68 5.66 1.31 8.38
CA VAL A 68 5.84 2.73 8.63
C VAL A 68 6.47 2.94 10.01
N PRO A 69 7.46 3.85 10.15
CA PRO A 69 8.10 4.13 11.44
C PRO A 69 7.07 4.51 12.51
N GLU A 70 7.24 3.96 13.72
CA GLU A 70 6.38 4.26 14.86
C GLU A 70 6.74 5.61 15.50
N PRO A 71 5.81 6.24 16.25
CA PRO A 71 6.12 7.41 17.06
C PRO A 71 7.33 7.15 17.98
N GLY A 72 8.34 8.02 17.90
CA GLY A 72 9.61 7.87 18.62
C GLY A 72 10.77 7.41 17.73
N ASP A 73 10.50 6.87 16.54
CA ASP A 73 11.52 6.67 15.51
C ASP A 73 11.93 8.03 14.88
N PRO A 74 13.23 8.33 14.73
CA PRO A 74 13.70 9.55 14.08
C PRO A 74 13.16 9.78 12.66
N ALA A 75 12.74 8.73 11.96
CA ALA A 75 12.15 8.78 10.62
C ALA A 75 10.64 9.09 10.63
N HIS A 76 9.96 9.01 11.78
CA HIS A 76 8.51 9.21 11.89
C HIS A 76 8.08 10.62 11.49
N GLU A 77 8.64 11.65 12.13
CA GLU A 77 8.31 13.05 11.86
C GLU A 77 8.68 13.47 10.42
N PRO A 78 9.87 13.13 9.88
CA PRO A 78 10.19 13.37 8.47
C PRO A 78 9.21 12.70 7.49
N LEU A 79 8.75 11.48 7.78
CA LEU A 79 7.76 10.80 6.95
C LEU A 79 6.42 11.51 6.99
N LEU A 80 5.94 11.93 8.17
CA LEU A 80 4.67 12.67 8.30
C LEU A 80 4.70 14.02 7.60
N ALA A 81 5.80 14.77 7.75
CA ALA A 81 6.00 16.04 7.06
C ALA A 81 6.04 15.84 5.52
N GLY A 82 6.75 14.81 5.06
CA GLY A 82 6.78 14.43 3.65
C GLY A 82 5.40 14.03 3.13
N LEU A 83 4.62 13.28 3.91
CA LEU A 83 3.27 12.85 3.55
C LEU A 83 2.33 14.05 3.39
N ARG A 84 2.43 15.04 4.28
CA ARG A 84 1.70 16.30 4.17
C ARG A 84 2.08 17.09 2.91
N ALA A 85 3.37 17.25 2.65
CA ALA A 85 3.84 17.94 1.45
C ALA A 85 3.42 17.23 0.15
N ALA A 86 3.37 15.90 0.14
CA ALA A 86 2.85 15.13 -0.98
C ALA A 86 1.33 15.32 -1.15
N PHE A 87 0.58 15.30 -0.05
CA PHE A 87 -0.86 15.57 -0.09
C PHE A 87 -1.16 16.95 -0.67
N GLU A 88 -0.58 18.01 -0.10
CA GLU A 88 -0.84 19.41 -0.51
C GLU A 88 -0.51 19.67 -1.99
N ARG A 89 0.47 18.95 -2.55
CA ARG A 89 0.86 19.06 -3.96
C ARG A 89 -0.15 18.46 -4.93
N HIS A 90 -0.82 17.39 -4.51
CA HIS A 90 -1.66 16.56 -5.38
C HIS A 90 -3.14 16.64 -5.06
N GLU A 91 -3.52 17.28 -3.97
CA GLU A 91 -4.90 17.40 -3.56
C GLU A 91 -5.73 18.23 -4.56
N ARG A 92 -6.98 17.83 -4.69
CA ARG A 92 -8.04 18.52 -5.42
C ARG A 92 -9.25 18.54 -4.50
N GLU A 93 -9.72 19.74 -4.18
CA GLU A 93 -10.88 19.96 -3.30
C GLU A 93 -10.70 19.31 -1.91
N GLY A 94 -9.50 19.40 -1.35
CA GLY A 94 -9.12 18.85 -0.05
C GLY A 94 -8.94 17.34 -0.06
N ARG A 95 -8.77 16.70 -1.22
CA ARG A 95 -8.72 15.24 -1.34
C ARG A 95 -7.71 14.73 -2.35
N VAL A 96 -7.13 13.56 -2.09
CA VAL A 96 -6.33 12.79 -3.04
C VAL A 96 -7.02 11.48 -3.38
N THR A 97 -6.84 11.02 -4.62
CA THR A 97 -7.26 9.67 -5.01
C THR A 97 -6.11 8.70 -4.82
N PHE A 98 -6.25 7.81 -3.85
CA PHE A 98 -5.32 6.73 -3.58
C PHE A 98 -5.76 5.47 -4.36
N PRO A 99 -5.03 5.05 -5.40
CA PRO A 99 -5.29 3.78 -6.06
C PRO A 99 -4.87 2.64 -5.14
N TYR A 100 -5.80 1.74 -4.83
CA TYR A 100 -5.55 0.49 -4.13
C TYR A 100 -5.91 -0.68 -5.04
N GLU A 101 -5.15 -1.76 -4.94
CA GLU A 101 -5.45 -2.99 -5.66
C GLU A 101 -5.84 -4.04 -4.62
N THR A 102 -7.07 -4.55 -4.71
CA THR A 102 -7.47 -5.74 -3.97
C THR A 102 -7.13 -6.96 -4.80
N LEU A 103 -6.19 -7.76 -4.32
CA LEU A 103 -5.82 -9.05 -4.90
C LEU A 103 -6.71 -10.14 -4.30
N VAL A 104 -7.48 -10.83 -5.13
CA VAL A 104 -8.27 -12.00 -4.74
C VAL A 104 -7.72 -13.22 -5.45
N PHE A 105 -7.43 -14.26 -4.68
CA PHE A 105 -7.08 -15.58 -5.19
C PHE A 105 -8.24 -16.53 -4.89
N PHE A 106 -8.73 -17.23 -5.91
CA PHE A 106 -9.86 -18.15 -5.77
C PHE A 106 -9.61 -19.45 -6.55
N GLY A 107 -10.20 -20.52 -6.07
CA GLY A 107 -10.07 -21.86 -6.62
C GLY A 107 -10.81 -22.86 -5.76
N GLN A 108 -11.09 -24.05 -6.30
CA GLN A 108 -11.61 -25.13 -5.47
C GLN A 108 -10.49 -25.66 -4.58
N PRO A 109 -10.73 -25.88 -3.27
CA PRO A 109 -9.77 -26.55 -2.40
C PRO A 109 -9.43 -27.93 -2.99
N GLY A 110 -8.17 -28.34 -2.93
CA GLY A 110 -7.80 -29.71 -3.26
C GLY A 110 -8.56 -30.67 -2.35
N VAL A 111 -9.25 -31.64 -2.95
CA VAL A 111 -9.84 -32.75 -2.18
C VAL A 111 -8.67 -33.64 -1.77
N SER A 112 -8.36 -33.66 -0.47
CA SER A 112 -7.41 -34.61 0.13
C SER A 112 -7.89 -36.04 -0.02
#